data_AF-A0A0C9V5V0-F1
#
_entry.id   AF-A0A0C9V5V0-F1
#
_cell.length_a   1.000
_cell.length_b   1.000
_cell.length_c   1.000
_cell.angle_alpha   90.00
_cell.angle_beta   90.00
_cell.angle_gamma   90.00
#
_symmetry.space_group_name_H-M   'P 1'
#
loop_
_entity.id
_entity.type
_entity.pdbx_description
1 polymer ?
#
loop_
_entity_poly.entity_id
_entity_poly.type
_entity_poly.pdbx_seq_one_letter_code
_entity_poly.pdbx_strand_id
1 'polypeptide(L)'
;VEQLEGLVVARLFELSKANLSHGISGYKLQQHISNAITKRSLAIRTALDKYNELAPLQRPPRPTLEYSEIASYGWLGEFELLKHSHHDILSKPWASKANREIATKYFKIVRAREEITRLNVEIGRLHAWIDYEDVHLFSTGEADDSDPHLAHEIHHRCKAQRCVNNVHRVTLQAIYNLPGFSGTVRPVDVPDAALVLSELEGHSAIQVDEDDTLCDEANRLEACISE
;
A
#
# COMPACT_ATOMS: atom_id res chain seq x y z
N VAL A 1 -15.25 -0.33 -30.63
CA VAL A 1 -15.18 -1.13 -29.38
C VAL A 1 -13.85 -0.88 -28.68
N GLU A 2 -12.72 -1.15 -29.34
CA GLU A 2 -11.35 -0.92 -28.80
C GLU A 2 -11.12 0.49 -28.23
N GLN A 3 -11.63 1.53 -28.90
CA GLN A 3 -11.50 2.91 -28.39
C GLN A 3 -12.22 3.13 -27.05
N LEU A 4 -13.43 2.59 -26.90
CA LEU A 4 -14.18 2.67 -25.64
C LEU A 4 -13.48 1.82 -24.57
N GLU A 5 -12.99 0.64 -24.93
CA GLU A 5 -12.23 -0.23 -24.02
C GLU A 5 -11.00 0.49 -23.46
N GLY A 6 -10.14 1.03 -24.32
CA GLY A 6 -8.92 1.71 -23.90
C GLY A 6 -9.20 2.93 -23.00
N LEU A 7 -10.28 3.66 -23.25
CA LEU A 7 -10.67 4.82 -22.43
C LEU A 7 -11.14 4.41 -21.03
N VAL A 8 -11.93 3.34 -20.92
CA VAL A 8 -12.38 2.84 -19.61
C VAL A 8 -11.21 2.25 -18.82
N VAL A 9 -10.34 1.47 -19.47
CA VAL A 9 -9.13 0.92 -18.82
C VAL A 9 -8.23 2.04 -18.31
N ALA A 10 -8.00 3.08 -19.11
CA ALA A 10 -7.23 4.24 -18.70
C ALA A 10 -7.87 4.97 -17.50
N ARG A 11 -9.21 5.08 -17.44
CA ARG A 11 -9.92 5.69 -16.30
C ARG A 11 -9.72 4.87 -15.03
N LEU A 12 -9.81 3.54 -15.10
CA LEU A 12 -9.58 2.65 -13.96
C LEU A 12 -8.18 2.81 -13.37
N PHE A 13 -7.16 2.89 -14.22
CA PHE A 13 -5.79 3.15 -13.76
C PHE A 13 -5.63 4.53 -13.12
N GLU A 14 -6.36 5.54 -13.59
CA GLU A 14 -6.34 6.87 -13.00
C GLU A 14 -7.05 6.92 -11.64
N LEU A 15 -8.17 6.22 -11.49
CA LEU A 15 -8.82 6.07 -10.19
C LEU A 15 -7.92 5.33 -9.19
N SER A 16 -7.23 4.27 -9.62
CA SER A 16 -6.24 3.59 -8.77
C SER A 16 -5.10 4.52 -8.35
N LYS A 17 -4.61 5.36 -9.27
CA LYS A 17 -3.60 6.39 -8.94
C LYS A 17 -4.13 7.45 -7.98
N ALA A 18 -5.40 7.86 -8.13
CA ALA A 18 -6.04 8.81 -7.22
C ALA A 18 -6.04 8.26 -5.78
N ASN A 19 -6.45 6.99 -5.62
CA ASN A 19 -6.46 6.32 -4.31
C ASN A 19 -5.06 6.22 -3.69
N LEU A 20 -4.03 5.92 -4.49
CA LEU A 20 -2.63 5.86 -4.02
C LEU A 20 -2.03 7.25 -3.72
N SER A 21 -2.56 8.31 -4.34
CA SER A 21 -2.00 9.67 -4.25
C SER A 21 -2.42 10.45 -3.01
N HIS A 22 -3.40 9.95 -2.25
CA HIS A 22 -4.00 10.67 -1.13
C HIS A 22 -2.99 10.95 0.01
N GLY A 23 -2.05 10.04 0.28
CA GLY A 23 -1.08 10.18 1.37
C GLY A 23 0.32 10.68 1.01
N ILE A 24 0.76 10.60 -0.27
CA ILE A 24 2.20 10.73 -0.62
C ILE A 24 2.46 11.78 -1.72
N SER A 25 1.43 12.30 -2.40
CA SER A 25 1.63 13.09 -3.63
C SER A 25 1.19 14.55 -3.55
N GLY A 26 2.01 15.46 -4.09
CA GLY A 26 1.77 16.90 -4.02
C GLY A 26 0.50 17.35 -4.76
N TYR A 27 -0.12 18.43 -4.26
CA TYR A 27 -1.37 19.04 -4.74
C TYR A 27 -1.48 19.16 -6.27
N LYS A 28 -0.39 19.52 -6.96
CA LYS A 28 -0.36 19.62 -8.43
C LYS A 28 -0.65 18.28 -9.12
N LEU A 29 -0.11 17.17 -8.61
CA LEU A 29 -0.37 15.86 -9.19
C LEU A 29 -1.81 15.43 -8.96
N GLN A 30 -2.36 15.68 -7.77
CA GLN A 30 -3.77 15.42 -7.47
C GLN A 30 -4.69 16.20 -8.43
N GLN A 31 -4.38 17.47 -8.69
CA GLN A 31 -5.12 18.28 -9.67
C GLN A 31 -5.01 17.73 -11.09
N HIS A 32 -3.82 17.26 -11.50
CA HIS A 32 -3.64 16.61 -12.80
C HIS A 32 -4.44 15.31 -12.91
N ILE A 33 -4.48 14.48 -11.87
CA ILE A 33 -5.26 13.24 -11.82
C ILE A 33 -6.75 13.54 -11.91
N SER A 34 -7.25 14.49 -11.11
CA SER A 34 -8.66 14.91 -11.15
C SER A 34 -9.07 15.43 -12.54
N ASN A 35 -8.25 16.30 -13.14
CA ASN A 35 -8.46 16.79 -14.50
C ASN A 35 -8.41 15.68 -15.56
N ALA A 36 -7.58 14.65 -15.36
CA ALA A 36 -7.51 13.51 -16.25
C ALA A 36 -8.78 12.64 -16.14
N ILE A 37 -9.27 12.40 -14.93
CA ILE A 37 -10.50 11.64 -14.68
C ILE A 37 -11.70 12.34 -15.32
N THR A 38 -11.84 13.66 -15.16
CA THR A 38 -12.95 14.45 -15.75
C THR A 38 -12.90 14.50 -17.27
N LYS A 39 -11.72 14.72 -17.86
CA LYS A 39 -11.55 14.66 -19.33
C LYS A 39 -11.90 13.29 -19.88
N ARG A 40 -11.55 12.23 -19.15
CA ARG A 40 -11.76 10.86 -19.58
C ARG A 40 -13.20 10.40 -19.42
N SER A 41 -13.90 10.83 -18.37
CA SER A 41 -15.33 10.56 -18.23
C SER A 41 -16.12 11.15 -19.41
N LEU A 42 -15.77 12.36 -19.86
CA LEU A 42 -16.35 12.96 -21.07
C LEU A 42 -16.03 12.14 -22.33
N ALA A 43 -14.76 11.76 -22.52
CA ALA A 43 -14.34 10.95 -23.67
C ALA A 43 -15.04 9.59 -23.71
N ILE A 44 -15.24 8.96 -22.54
CA ILE A 44 -15.99 7.70 -22.39
C ILE A 44 -17.45 7.89 -22.83
N ARG A 45 -18.12 8.97 -22.41
CA ARG A 45 -19.51 9.26 -22.85
C ARG A 45 -19.62 9.34 -24.36
N THR A 46 -18.75 10.14 -25.01
CA THR A 46 -18.75 10.26 -26.48
C THR A 46 -18.42 8.94 -27.18
N ALA A 47 -17.49 8.15 -26.65
CA ALA A 47 -17.16 6.85 -27.21
C ALA A 47 -18.28 5.81 -26.99
N LEU A 48 -19.02 5.94 -25.89
CA LEU A 48 -20.17 5.10 -25.55
C LEU A 48 -21.34 5.36 -26.49
N ASP A 49 -21.65 6.62 -26.79
CA ASP A 49 -22.71 6.98 -27.74
C ASP A 49 -22.44 6.35 -29.10
N LYS A 50 -21.20 6.52 -29.62
CA LYS A 50 -20.76 5.88 -30.86
C LYS A 50 -20.79 4.36 -30.80
N TYR A 51 -20.45 3.77 -29.65
CA TYR A 51 -20.56 2.33 -29.48
C TYR A 51 -22.01 1.87 -29.55
N ASN A 52 -22.93 2.54 -28.84
CA ASN A 52 -24.34 2.18 -28.79
C ASN A 52 -25.03 2.34 -30.16
N GLU A 53 -24.66 3.34 -30.96
CA GLU A 53 -25.11 3.49 -32.35
C GLU A 53 -24.69 2.30 -33.23
N LEU A 54 -23.47 1.80 -33.04
CA LEU A 54 -22.88 0.75 -33.88
C LEU A 54 -23.14 -0.67 -33.36
N ALA A 55 -23.39 -0.85 -32.07
CA ALA A 55 -23.59 -2.13 -31.40
C ALA A 55 -24.67 -3.02 -32.06
N PRO A 56 -25.89 -2.53 -32.39
CA PRO A 56 -26.90 -3.35 -33.06
C PRO A 56 -26.57 -3.67 -34.52
N LEU A 57 -25.66 -2.92 -35.15
CA LEU A 57 -25.23 -3.12 -36.53
C LEU A 57 -24.12 -4.18 -36.66
N GLN A 58 -23.54 -4.61 -35.54
CA GLN A 58 -22.46 -5.61 -35.54
C GLN A 58 -23.00 -7.03 -35.79
N ARG A 59 -22.10 -7.94 -36.19
CA ARG A 59 -22.39 -9.37 -36.36
C ARG A 59 -21.47 -10.19 -35.46
N PRO A 60 -21.99 -10.83 -34.38
CA PRO A 60 -23.38 -10.78 -33.90
C PRO A 60 -23.75 -9.39 -33.34
N PRO A 61 -25.06 -9.03 -33.33
CA PRO A 61 -25.53 -7.79 -32.73
C PRO A 61 -25.18 -7.78 -31.24
N ARG A 62 -24.66 -6.65 -30.76
CA ARG A 62 -24.19 -6.49 -29.38
C ARG A 62 -25.18 -5.67 -28.54
N PRO A 63 -25.26 -5.91 -27.23
CA PRO A 63 -26.05 -5.07 -26.34
C PRO A 63 -25.47 -3.66 -26.26
N THR A 64 -26.36 -2.69 -26.14
CA THR A 64 -26.02 -1.32 -25.74
C THR A 64 -25.65 -1.29 -24.26
N LEU A 65 -24.80 -0.35 -23.87
CA LEU A 65 -24.34 -0.19 -22.49
C LEU A 65 -24.77 1.16 -21.94
N GLU A 66 -25.09 1.19 -20.65
CA GLU A 66 -25.37 2.43 -19.94
C GLU A 66 -24.07 3.02 -19.36
N TYR A 67 -24.02 4.35 -19.27
CA TYR A 67 -22.88 5.00 -18.63
C TYR A 67 -22.78 4.65 -17.14
N SER A 68 -23.90 4.44 -16.44
CA SER A 68 -23.93 4.03 -15.03
C SER A 68 -23.25 2.67 -14.81
N GLU A 69 -23.46 1.71 -15.71
CA GLU A 69 -22.76 0.42 -15.74
C GLU A 69 -21.25 0.60 -15.92
N ILE A 70 -20.83 1.54 -16.79
CA ILE A 70 -19.41 1.82 -17.01
C ILE A 70 -18.79 2.57 -15.83
N ALA A 71 -19.57 3.44 -15.19
CA ALA A 71 -19.13 4.22 -14.04
C ALA A 71 -18.95 3.36 -12.79
N SER A 72 -19.79 2.33 -12.61
CA SER A 72 -19.78 1.41 -11.47
C SER A 72 -18.66 0.37 -11.53
N TYR A 73 -17.99 0.20 -12.68
CA TYR A 73 -16.80 -0.65 -12.75
C TYR A 73 -15.68 -0.08 -11.88
N GLY A 74 -15.38 -0.79 -10.77
CA GLY A 74 -14.26 -0.48 -9.89
C GLY A 74 -12.99 -1.25 -10.25
N TRP A 75 -13.12 -2.34 -11.00
CA TRP A 75 -12.02 -3.25 -11.32
C TRP A 75 -12.01 -3.74 -12.78
N LEU A 76 -10.81 -3.99 -13.32
CA LEU A 76 -10.60 -4.23 -14.76
C LEU A 76 -11.41 -5.38 -15.35
N GLY A 77 -11.64 -6.46 -14.62
CA GLY A 77 -12.47 -7.58 -15.09
C GLY A 77 -13.83 -7.66 -14.42
N GLU A 78 -14.38 -6.54 -13.98
CA GLU A 78 -15.83 -6.31 -14.00
C GLU A 78 -16.26 -5.70 -15.34
N PHE A 79 -15.29 -5.31 -16.17
CA PHE A 79 -15.55 -4.66 -17.44
C PHE A 79 -16.08 -5.66 -18.48
N GLU A 80 -17.40 -5.67 -18.64
CA GLU A 80 -18.09 -6.56 -19.58
C GLU A 80 -17.73 -6.27 -21.04
N LEU A 81 -17.26 -5.07 -21.36
CA LEU A 81 -16.85 -4.71 -22.71
C LEU A 81 -15.65 -5.55 -23.19
N LEU A 82 -14.69 -5.86 -22.30
CA LEU A 82 -13.53 -6.71 -22.61
C LEU A 82 -13.93 -8.14 -22.96
N LYS A 83 -15.15 -8.57 -22.59
CA LYS A 83 -15.72 -9.88 -22.93
C LYS A 83 -15.83 -10.08 -24.43
N HIS A 84 -15.99 -8.99 -25.18
CA HIS A 84 -16.20 -9.00 -26.62
C HIS A 84 -14.98 -8.49 -27.41
N SER A 85 -13.82 -8.40 -26.75
CA SER A 85 -12.53 -8.14 -27.39
C SER A 85 -12.09 -9.36 -28.21
N HIS A 86 -11.27 -9.14 -29.24
CA HIS A 86 -10.82 -10.15 -30.21
C HIS A 86 -10.01 -11.33 -29.62
N HIS A 87 -9.72 -11.32 -28.32
CA HIS A 87 -8.82 -12.28 -27.68
C HIS A 87 -9.51 -13.35 -26.82
N ASP A 88 -10.85 -13.42 -26.85
CA ASP A 88 -11.64 -14.40 -26.07
C ASP A 88 -11.14 -14.51 -24.63
N ILE A 89 -10.96 -13.35 -23.99
CA ILE A 89 -10.33 -13.21 -22.69
C ILE A 89 -11.17 -13.96 -21.63
N LEU A 90 -12.48 -14.03 -21.82
CA LEU A 90 -13.39 -14.76 -20.94
C LEU A 90 -13.22 -16.27 -20.95
N SER A 91 -12.81 -16.87 -22.08
CA SER A 91 -12.48 -18.30 -22.10
C SER A 91 -11.31 -18.63 -21.18
N LYS A 92 -10.51 -17.62 -20.81
CA LYS A 92 -9.36 -17.84 -19.95
C LYS A 92 -9.81 -18.06 -18.51
N PRO A 93 -9.29 -19.10 -17.85
CA PRO A 93 -9.68 -19.42 -16.48
C PRO A 93 -9.35 -18.28 -15.50
N TRP A 94 -8.33 -17.45 -15.76
CA TRP A 94 -8.00 -16.30 -14.92
C TRP A 94 -8.95 -15.11 -15.09
N ALA A 95 -9.83 -15.08 -16.09
CA ALA A 95 -10.80 -13.99 -16.27
C ALA A 95 -12.00 -14.13 -15.32
N SER A 96 -12.32 -15.35 -14.88
CA SER A 96 -13.38 -15.61 -13.91
C SER A 96 -13.09 -14.94 -12.56
N LYS A 97 -14.09 -14.24 -12.01
CA LYS A 97 -13.99 -13.54 -10.72
C LYS A 97 -13.63 -14.50 -9.58
N ALA A 98 -14.31 -15.64 -9.51
CA ALA A 98 -14.03 -16.66 -8.49
C ALA A 98 -12.58 -17.16 -8.57
N ASN A 99 -12.07 -17.40 -9.78
CA ASN A 99 -10.70 -17.88 -9.97
C ASN A 99 -9.67 -16.81 -9.62
N ARG A 100 -9.96 -15.52 -9.88
CA ARG A 100 -9.09 -14.39 -9.49
C ARG A 100 -9.01 -14.26 -7.98
N GLU A 101 -10.14 -14.33 -7.29
CA GLU A 101 -10.18 -14.26 -5.83
C GLU A 101 -9.39 -15.40 -5.19
N ILE A 102 -9.56 -16.63 -5.71
CA ILE A 102 -8.79 -17.79 -5.27
C ILE A 102 -7.31 -17.62 -5.58
N ALA A 103 -6.95 -17.18 -6.80
CA ALA A 103 -5.56 -16.96 -7.19
C ALA A 103 -4.88 -15.90 -6.32
N THR A 104 -5.54 -14.77 -6.05
CA THR A 104 -5.03 -13.73 -5.15
C THR A 104 -4.79 -14.29 -3.75
N LYS A 105 -5.74 -15.05 -3.18
CA LYS A 105 -5.56 -15.69 -1.87
C LYS A 105 -4.41 -16.70 -1.89
N TYR A 106 -4.34 -17.53 -2.92
CA TYR A 106 -3.29 -18.52 -3.10
C TYR A 106 -1.91 -17.85 -3.18
N PHE A 107 -1.74 -16.83 -4.03
CA PHE A 107 -0.47 -16.12 -4.16
C PHE A 107 -0.11 -15.34 -2.91
N LYS A 108 -1.07 -14.76 -2.18
CA LYS A 108 -0.82 -14.17 -0.86
C LYS A 108 -0.24 -15.20 0.11
N ILE A 109 -0.77 -16.43 0.13
CA ILE A 109 -0.24 -17.51 0.98
C ILE A 109 1.16 -17.92 0.53
N VAL A 110 1.39 -18.09 -0.78
CA VAL A 110 2.72 -18.46 -1.31
C VAL A 110 3.75 -17.39 -0.95
N ARG A 111 3.43 -16.11 -1.18
CA ARG A 111 4.32 -14.99 -0.85
C ARG A 111 4.52 -14.84 0.65
N ALA A 112 3.50 -15.04 1.48
CA ALA A 112 3.64 -15.00 2.93
C ALA A 112 4.66 -16.04 3.43
N ARG A 113 4.70 -17.24 2.82
CA ARG A 113 5.70 -18.27 3.18
C ARG A 113 7.12 -17.89 2.80
N GLU A 114 7.30 -17.28 1.64
CA GLU A 114 8.60 -16.72 1.21
C GLU A 114 9.01 -15.58 2.14
N GLU A 115 8.07 -14.70 2.48
CA GLU A 115 8.30 -13.53 3.32
C GLU A 115 8.71 -13.93 4.74
N ILE A 116 8.16 -15.00 5.32
CA ILE A 116 8.63 -15.55 6.61
C ILE A 116 10.14 -15.85 6.56
N THR A 117 10.60 -16.48 5.48
CA THR A 117 12.02 -16.84 5.32
C THR A 117 12.89 -15.59 5.19
N ARG A 118 12.40 -14.59 4.45
CA ARG A 118 13.08 -13.30 4.29
C ARG A 118 13.14 -12.52 5.60
N LEU A 119 12.04 -12.42 6.32
CA LEU A 119 11.93 -11.73 7.60
C LEU A 119 12.87 -12.34 8.63
N ASN A 120 13.05 -13.67 8.67
CA ASN A 120 14.04 -14.30 9.56
C ASN A 120 15.46 -13.72 9.38
N VAL A 121 15.84 -13.39 8.13
CA VAL A 121 17.13 -12.76 7.83
C VAL A 121 17.12 -11.28 8.20
N GLU A 122 16.06 -10.55 7.85
CA GLU A 122 15.95 -9.11 8.11
C GLU A 122 15.87 -8.80 9.60
N ILE A 123 15.12 -9.59 10.39
CA ILE A 123 15.07 -9.52 11.86
C ILE A 123 16.47 -9.69 12.45
N GLY A 124 17.24 -10.67 11.97
CA GLY A 124 18.62 -10.89 12.43
C GLY A 124 19.56 -9.74 12.06
N ARG A 125 19.38 -9.13 10.89
CA ARG A 125 20.15 -7.95 10.46
C ARG A 125 19.80 -6.71 11.27
N LEU A 126 18.52 -6.49 11.55
CA LEU A 126 18.06 -5.37 12.37
C LEU A 126 18.65 -5.46 13.79
N HIS A 127 18.60 -6.64 14.41
CA HIS A 127 19.21 -6.85 15.72
C HIS A 127 20.72 -6.54 15.69
N ALA A 128 21.45 -7.10 14.73
CA ALA A 128 22.89 -6.84 14.60
C ALA A 128 23.22 -5.35 14.37
N TRP A 129 22.36 -4.65 13.63
CA TRP A 129 22.50 -3.22 13.38
C TRP A 129 22.28 -2.40 14.66
N ILE A 130 21.28 -2.74 15.47
CA ILE A 130 21.00 -2.08 16.76
C ILE A 130 22.20 -2.25 17.72
N ASP A 131 22.73 -3.46 17.83
CA ASP A 131 23.88 -3.73 18.72
C ASP A 131 25.13 -2.99 18.26
N TYR A 132 25.38 -2.97 16.94
CA TYR A 132 26.47 -2.21 16.36
C TYR A 132 26.31 -0.70 16.61
N GLU A 133 25.11 -0.17 16.40
CA GLU A 133 24.81 1.25 16.59
C GLU A 133 25.04 1.67 18.05
N ASP A 134 24.56 0.89 19.02
CA ASP A 134 24.74 1.21 20.44
C ASP A 134 26.21 1.21 20.88
N VAL A 135 27.01 0.25 20.38
CA VAL A 135 28.46 0.20 20.61
C VAL A 135 29.12 1.42 19.97
N HIS A 136 28.74 1.76 18.74
CA HIS A 136 29.29 2.91 18.02
C HIS A 136 28.96 4.23 18.74
N LEU A 137 27.71 4.43 19.16
CA LEU A 137 27.27 5.61 19.90
C LEU A 137 27.99 5.75 21.24
N PHE A 138 28.16 4.64 21.97
CA PHE A 138 28.90 4.64 23.23
C PHE A 138 30.37 5.05 23.01
N SER A 139 31.04 4.44 22.04
CA SER A 139 32.43 4.78 21.72
C SER A 139 32.62 6.21 21.24
N THR A 140 31.65 6.78 20.52
CA THR A 140 31.69 8.16 20.04
C THR A 140 31.46 9.14 21.19
N GLY A 141 30.54 8.83 22.11
CA GLY A 141 30.23 9.67 23.26
C GLY A 141 31.36 9.74 24.31
N GLU A 142 32.16 8.68 24.43
CA GLU A 142 33.34 8.66 25.33
C GLU A 142 34.59 9.29 24.72
N ALA A 143 34.66 9.46 23.40
CA ALA A 143 35.86 9.96 22.72
C ALA A 143 36.00 11.49 22.75
N ASP A 144 34.97 12.22 23.18
CA ASP A 144 34.89 13.69 23.06
C ASP A 144 35.01 14.41 24.42
N ASP A 145 36.18 14.31 25.04
CA ASP A 145 36.53 15.06 26.27
C ASP A 145 36.94 16.52 26.00
N SER A 146 36.93 16.95 24.72
CA SER A 146 37.52 18.23 24.30
C SER A 146 36.60 19.44 24.45
N ASP A 147 35.28 19.26 24.26
CA ASP A 147 34.27 20.31 24.43
C ASP A 147 33.06 19.80 25.25
N PRO A 148 32.86 20.28 26.50
CA PRO A 148 31.75 19.88 27.35
C PRO A 148 30.36 20.14 26.75
N HIS A 149 30.19 21.16 25.90
CA HIS A 149 28.90 21.46 25.28
C HIS A 149 28.58 20.48 24.15
N LEU A 150 29.58 20.13 23.34
CA LEU A 150 29.44 19.13 22.29
C LEU A 150 29.20 17.74 22.88
N ALA A 151 29.95 17.37 23.93
CA ALA A 151 29.76 16.12 24.66
C ALA A 151 28.34 15.99 25.23
N HIS A 152 27.79 17.09 25.77
CA HIS A 152 26.41 17.11 26.28
C HIS A 152 25.37 16.83 25.17
N GLU A 153 25.50 17.49 24.02
CA GLU A 153 24.59 17.28 22.88
C GLU A 153 24.71 15.87 22.28
N ILE A 154 25.93 15.34 22.18
CA ILE A 154 26.17 13.96 21.74
C ILE A 154 25.52 12.99 22.72
N HIS A 155 25.69 13.18 24.03
CA HIS A 155 25.08 12.34 25.05
C HIS A 155 23.54 12.40 24.99
N HIS A 156 22.97 13.59 24.82
CA HIS A 156 21.54 13.77 24.68
C HIS A 156 20.97 13.00 23.46
N ARG A 157 21.64 13.10 22.31
CA ARG A 157 21.27 12.35 21.10
C ARG A 157 21.44 10.83 21.27
N CYS A 158 22.55 10.39 21.88
CA CYS A 158 22.79 8.98 22.16
C CYS A 158 21.71 8.40 23.08
N LYS A 159 21.26 9.16 24.08
CA LYS A 159 20.16 8.76 24.97
C LYS A 159 18.85 8.59 24.20
N ALA A 160 18.49 9.56 23.36
CA ALA A 160 17.29 9.47 22.54
C ALA A 160 17.32 8.25 21.59
N GLN A 161 18.44 8.02 20.91
CA GLN A 161 18.62 6.88 20.02
C GLN A 161 18.55 5.55 20.77
N ARG A 162 19.13 5.47 21.98
CA ARG A 162 19.01 4.29 22.85
C ARG A 162 17.57 3.97 23.24
N CYS A 163 16.75 4.98 23.54
CA CYS A 163 15.34 4.77 23.84
C CYS A 163 14.62 4.12 22.64
N VAL A 164 14.89 4.59 21.42
CA VAL A 164 14.36 4.00 20.18
C VAL A 164 14.87 2.56 20.00
N ASN A 165 16.16 2.33 20.17
CA ASN A 165 16.75 1.00 20.08
C ASN A 165 16.15 0.02 21.09
N ASN A 166 15.81 0.49 22.29
CA ASN A 166 15.12 -0.31 23.31
C ASN A 166 13.70 -0.72 22.88
N VAL A 167 12.96 0.12 22.16
CA VAL A 167 11.66 -0.27 21.55
C VAL A 167 11.84 -1.42 20.59
N HIS A 168 12.84 -1.29 19.72
CA HIS A 168 13.13 -2.33 18.75
C HIS A 168 13.53 -3.62 19.46
N ARG A 169 14.31 -3.57 20.55
CA ARG A 169 14.64 -4.75 21.36
C ARG A 169 13.42 -5.43 21.99
N VAL A 170 12.50 -4.67 22.58
CA VAL A 170 11.24 -5.22 23.12
C VAL A 170 10.42 -5.88 22.00
N THR A 171 10.34 -5.24 20.83
CA THR A 171 9.62 -5.77 19.67
C THR A 171 10.28 -7.04 19.12
N LEU A 172 11.61 -7.06 19.00
CA LEU A 172 12.40 -8.22 18.58
C LEU A 172 12.22 -9.37 19.57
N GLN A 173 12.21 -9.11 20.87
CA GLN A 173 11.96 -10.12 21.89
C GLN A 173 10.54 -10.72 21.74
N ALA A 174 9.53 -9.89 21.50
CA ALA A 174 8.18 -10.37 21.23
C ALA A 174 8.14 -11.25 19.97
N ILE A 175 8.85 -10.86 18.90
CA ILE A 175 8.96 -11.65 17.66
C ILE A 175 9.64 -13.01 17.92
N TYR A 176 10.73 -13.05 18.68
CA TYR A 176 11.41 -14.30 19.04
C TYR A 176 10.53 -15.23 19.89
N ASN A 177 9.59 -14.68 20.63
CA ASN A 177 8.63 -15.43 21.43
C ASN A 177 7.40 -15.91 20.64
N LEU A 178 7.23 -15.50 19.37
CA LEU A 178 6.06 -15.88 18.58
C LEU A 178 6.03 -17.41 18.31
N PRO A 179 4.87 -18.07 18.51
CA PRO A 179 4.72 -19.48 18.16
C PRO A 179 4.79 -19.63 16.64
N GLY A 180 5.90 -20.15 16.15
CA GLY A 180 6.16 -20.34 14.71
C GLY A 180 7.34 -19.52 14.17
N PHE A 181 8.03 -18.75 15.00
CA PHE A 181 9.32 -18.18 14.61
C PHE A 181 10.32 -19.30 14.28
N SER A 182 10.97 -19.19 13.12
CA SER A 182 11.86 -20.22 12.57
C SER A 182 13.29 -19.72 12.33
N GLY A 183 13.57 -18.45 12.66
CA GLY A 183 14.90 -17.86 12.56
C GLY A 183 15.79 -18.18 13.75
N THR A 184 17.04 -17.71 13.70
CA THR A 184 17.99 -17.84 14.81
C THR A 184 17.66 -16.82 15.89
N VAL A 185 17.30 -17.29 17.09
CA VAL A 185 17.13 -16.43 18.26
C VAL A 185 18.50 -15.96 18.72
N ARG A 186 18.62 -14.65 18.95
CA ARG A 186 19.81 -14.03 19.52
C ARG A 186 19.46 -13.53 20.93
N PRO A 187 20.40 -13.55 21.89
CA PRO A 187 20.19 -12.93 23.18
C PRO A 187 19.87 -11.45 22.97
N VAL A 188 18.74 -10.98 23.49
CA VAL A 188 18.40 -9.56 23.48
C VAL A 188 18.72 -9.02 24.88
N ASP A 189 19.49 -7.94 24.95
CA ASP A 189 19.66 -7.20 26.20
C ASP A 189 18.41 -6.33 26.42
N VAL A 190 17.35 -6.94 26.95
CA VAL A 190 16.04 -6.28 27.11
C VAL A 190 16.05 -5.44 28.41
N PRO A 191 15.88 -4.11 28.36
CA PRO A 191 15.51 -3.32 29.53
C PRO A 191 14.06 -3.62 29.92
N ASP A 192 13.66 -3.37 31.16
CA ASP A 192 12.29 -3.65 31.63
C ASP A 192 11.25 -2.99 30.71
N ALA A 193 10.39 -3.81 30.08
CA ALA A 193 9.52 -3.37 28.98
C ALA A 193 8.54 -2.27 29.42
N ALA A 194 8.15 -2.25 30.70
CA ALA A 194 7.32 -1.22 31.29
C ALA A 194 8.03 0.15 31.40
N LEU A 195 9.35 0.15 31.61
CA LEU A 195 10.16 1.37 31.65
C LEU A 195 10.33 1.96 30.24
N VAL A 196 10.61 1.10 29.26
CA VAL A 196 10.82 1.51 27.85
C VAL A 196 9.60 2.22 27.29
N LEU A 197 8.39 1.68 27.51
CA LEU A 197 7.15 2.31 27.06
C LEU A 197 6.89 3.67 27.73
N SER A 198 7.20 3.80 29.02
CA SER A 198 7.05 5.07 29.75
C SER A 198 8.02 6.17 29.27
N GLU A 199 9.22 5.80 28.81
CA GLU A 199 10.21 6.75 28.27
C GLU A 199 9.81 7.32 26.90
N LEU A 200 8.95 6.61 26.17
CA LEU A 200 8.48 7.01 24.83
C LEU A 200 7.16 7.75 24.85
N GLU A 201 6.31 7.56 25.86
CA GLU A 201 5.06 8.32 26.01
C GLU A 201 5.31 9.84 26.13
N GLY A 202 6.55 10.27 26.44
CA GLY A 202 6.99 11.66 26.33
C GLY A 202 7.15 12.19 24.89
N HIS A 203 7.11 11.32 23.87
CA HIS A 203 7.28 11.64 22.45
C HIS A 203 6.14 11.03 21.62
N SER A 204 5.25 11.91 21.13
CA SER A 204 3.99 11.67 20.40
C SER A 204 3.78 10.29 19.76
N ALA A 205 2.62 9.69 20.07
CA ALA A 205 2.12 8.44 19.52
C ALA A 205 2.16 8.37 17.99
N ILE A 206 2.67 7.26 17.48
CA ILE A 206 2.63 6.87 16.05
C ILE A 206 1.17 6.64 15.66
N GLN A 207 0.71 7.31 14.61
CA GLN A 207 -0.63 7.14 14.05
C GLN A 207 -0.80 5.72 13.49
N VAL A 208 -1.96 5.13 13.77
CA VAL A 208 -2.39 3.82 13.27
C VAL A 208 -2.57 3.91 11.75
N ASP A 209 -2.00 2.95 11.00
CA ASP A 209 -2.10 2.85 9.54
C ASP A 209 -3.57 2.84 9.08
N GLU A 210 -3.89 3.70 8.10
CA GLU A 210 -5.21 3.93 7.52
C GLU A 210 -5.67 2.82 6.54
N ASP A 211 -4.95 1.69 6.46
CA ASP A 211 -5.19 0.66 5.43
C ASP A 211 -6.46 -0.20 5.70
N ASP A 212 -7.03 -0.12 6.91
CA ASP A 212 -8.22 -0.89 7.31
C ASP A 212 -9.58 -0.20 6.98
N THR A 213 -9.59 1.03 6.45
CA THR A 213 -10.82 1.81 6.19
C THR A 213 -11.22 1.93 4.72
N LEU A 214 -10.58 1.16 3.82
CA LEU A 214 -10.76 1.22 2.36
C LEU A 214 -12.19 0.98 1.81
N CYS A 215 -13.20 0.72 2.65
CA CYS A 215 -14.58 0.53 2.22
C CYS A 215 -15.52 1.74 2.41
N ASP A 216 -15.14 2.77 3.19
CA ASP A 216 -16.10 3.83 3.55
C ASP A 216 -15.97 5.12 2.73
N GLU A 217 -14.83 5.37 2.07
CA GLU A 217 -14.59 6.64 1.35
C GLU A 217 -15.14 6.67 -0.09
N ALA A 218 -15.43 5.51 -0.69
CA ALA A 218 -16.07 5.44 -2.01
C ALA A 218 -17.47 6.10 -2.02
N ASN A 219 -18.17 6.08 -0.87
CA ASN A 219 -19.49 6.71 -0.71
C ASN A 219 -19.41 8.24 -0.58
N ARG A 220 -18.25 8.82 -0.21
CA ARG A 220 -18.12 10.27 0.00
C ARG A 220 -17.97 11.04 -1.30
N LEU A 221 -17.41 10.42 -2.34
CA LEU A 221 -17.23 11.06 -3.65
C LEU A 221 -18.51 11.08 -4.50
N GLU A 222 -19.47 10.20 -4.24
CA GLU A 222 -20.78 10.23 -4.91
C GLU A 222 -21.62 11.45 -4.49
N ALA A 223 -21.43 11.93 -3.25
CA ALA A 223 -22.08 13.13 -2.73
C ALA A 223 -21.55 14.43 -3.37
N CYS A 224 -20.30 14.46 -3.84
CA CYS A 224 -19.70 15.65 -4.46
C CYS A 224 -19.98 15.78 -5.98
N ILE A 225 -20.62 14.78 -6.59
CA ILE A 225 -20.97 14.78 -8.03
C ILE A 225 -22.45 15.14 -8.24
N SER A 226 -23.19 15.41 -7.17
CA SER A 226 -24.64 15.74 -7.20
C SER A 226 -24.96 17.22 -6.96
N GLU A 227 -24.00 18.14 -7.15
CA GLU A 227 -24.26 19.59 -7.23
C GLU A 227 -23.88 20.17 -8.60
#